data_AF-A0A820UBT7-F1
#
_entry.id   AF-A0A820UBT7-F1
#
_cell.length_a   1.000
_cell.length_b   1.000
_cell.length_c   1.000
_cell.angle_alpha   90.00
_cell.angle_beta   90.00
_cell.angle_gamma   90.00
#
_symmetry.space_group_name_H-M   'P 1'
#
loop_
_entity.id
_entity.type
_entity.pdbx_description
1 polymer ?
#
loop_
_entity_poly.entity_id
_entity_poly.type
_entity_poly.pdbx_seq_one_letter_code
_entity_poly.pdbx_strand_id
1 'polypeptide(L)'
;MEKLNRGLVAVRTSNNQVYISWRLFGTDPPTIAFVLYRGQTIITPIPLIDRTNFVDYTSTNDIYTIRSTLNGVEQAYSESAMVWSHQYLTIPLQIPVGGTTPDGVVYTYNANDCSVGDLDGDGEYEIVLKWDPSNSHDNAHSGYTGNVYLDAYKLNGTHLWRIDLGKNIRAGAHYTQFIVYDLDGDGKAEVACKTADGTKDGGNVVIGNPNADHRNSNGYILTGPEYLTVFNGQSGRAMATTDFVPARGSVTSWGDNYGNRVDRFVAAVAYVDGRRPSLIMGRGYYTRLVRTAWDWRNGNLTRRWTFDSSSSTPGNSLYAGQGNHQMTVGDVDGDGKDEICNGASAVDDNGRGLYTNSKGHGDALHMTDIDPDRPGQEVWQCYEDRKSYGQHGLALHDGKTGQVLWGVSTTGDIGRAMAADIDPRYKGLEVWGASGGLYDCKGIQIAANRPSMNFGIWWDGDLSRE
;
A
#
# COMPACT_ATOMS: atom_id res chain seq x y z
N MET A 1 10.02 -6.02 -11.07
CA MET A 1 9.04 -5.11 -11.70
C MET A 1 8.17 -5.89 -12.65
N GLU A 2 6.88 -5.56 -12.68
CA GLU A 2 5.86 -6.26 -13.46
C GLU A 2 5.99 -6.01 -14.97
N LYS A 3 5.55 -6.99 -15.76
CA LYS A 3 5.51 -6.89 -17.22
C LYS A 3 4.12 -6.42 -17.66
N LEU A 4 3.94 -5.11 -17.69
CA LEU A 4 2.65 -4.51 -18.03
C LEU A 4 2.38 -4.45 -19.54
N ASN A 5 1.11 -4.52 -19.91
CA ASN A 5 0.62 -4.12 -21.23
C ASN A 5 0.59 -2.58 -21.35
N ARG A 6 0.19 -2.03 -22.50
CA ARG A 6 0.26 -0.58 -22.71
C ARG A 6 -0.72 0.20 -21.85
N GLY A 7 -1.67 -0.47 -21.18
CA GLY A 7 -2.69 0.18 -20.37
C GLY A 7 -3.46 1.19 -21.19
N LEU A 8 -3.73 0.89 -22.46
CA LEU A 8 -4.40 1.81 -23.36
C LEU A 8 -5.84 2.02 -22.89
N VAL A 9 -6.19 3.27 -22.59
CA VAL A 9 -7.55 3.66 -22.22
C VAL A 9 -8.03 4.75 -23.18
N ALA A 10 -9.29 4.65 -23.60
CA ALA A 10 -9.97 5.65 -24.40
C ALA A 10 -11.28 6.06 -23.72
N VAL A 11 -11.48 7.35 -23.50
CA VAL A 11 -12.58 7.90 -22.70
C VAL A 11 -13.30 9.01 -23.46
N ARG A 12 -14.62 8.90 -23.58
CA ARG A 12 -15.47 9.95 -24.13
C ARG A 12 -15.54 11.14 -23.17
N THR A 13 -14.96 12.28 -23.54
CA THR A 13 -14.96 13.50 -22.71
C THR A 13 -16.01 14.52 -23.16
N SER A 14 -16.44 14.45 -24.43
CA SER A 14 -17.53 15.26 -24.97
C SER A 14 -18.14 14.60 -26.21
N ASN A 15 -19.23 15.16 -26.76
CA ASN A 15 -19.87 14.66 -27.99
C ASN A 15 -18.94 14.59 -29.22
N ASN A 16 -17.78 15.26 -29.19
CA ASN A 16 -16.84 15.29 -30.31
C ASN A 16 -15.38 15.03 -29.90
N GLN A 17 -15.13 14.49 -28.70
CA GLN A 17 -13.78 14.21 -28.22
C GLN A 17 -13.68 12.87 -27.52
N VAL A 18 -12.60 12.15 -27.81
CA VAL A 18 -12.13 10.97 -27.06
C VAL A 18 -10.73 11.28 -26.56
N TYR A 19 -10.55 11.26 -25.24
CA TYR A 19 -9.24 11.31 -24.60
C TYR A 19 -8.65 9.90 -24.57
N ILE A 20 -7.38 9.78 -24.93
CA ILE A 20 -6.66 8.52 -25.02
C ILE A 20 -5.37 8.66 -24.22
N SER A 21 -5.05 7.69 -23.38
CA SER A 21 -3.75 7.64 -22.67
C SER A 21 -3.23 6.22 -22.57
N TRP A 22 -1.92 6.10 -22.40
CA TRP A 22 -1.21 4.83 -22.27
C TRP A 22 0.07 4.98 -21.45
N ARG A 23 0.66 3.86 -21.09
CA ARG A 23 1.90 3.78 -20.33
C ARG A 23 3.14 3.99 -21.20
N LEU A 24 4.05 4.84 -20.73
CA LEU A 24 5.47 4.77 -21.07
C LEU A 24 6.11 3.69 -20.19
N PHE A 25 6.76 2.69 -20.78
CA PHE A 25 7.39 1.63 -19.99
C PHE A 25 8.76 2.05 -19.48
N GLY A 26 9.16 1.56 -18.31
CA GLY A 26 10.54 1.70 -17.83
C GLY A 26 11.58 1.02 -18.74
N THR A 27 11.14 0.11 -19.63
CA THR A 27 12.00 -0.53 -20.65
C THR A 27 11.98 0.18 -22.00
N ASP A 28 11.13 1.20 -22.19
CA ASP A 28 11.15 1.97 -23.43
C ASP A 28 12.40 2.87 -23.45
N PRO A 29 13.09 2.97 -24.60
CA PRO A 29 14.19 3.92 -24.72
C PRO A 29 13.66 5.37 -24.72
N PRO A 30 14.47 6.36 -24.32
CA PRO A 30 14.08 7.78 -24.37
C PRO A 30 13.70 8.29 -25.78
N THR A 31 14.07 7.55 -26.82
CA THR A 31 13.78 7.86 -28.23
C THR A 31 12.52 7.15 -28.77
N ILE A 32 11.77 6.45 -27.93
CA ILE A 32 10.53 5.78 -28.34
C ILE A 32 9.53 6.80 -28.89
N ALA A 33 8.78 6.41 -29.92
CA ALA A 33 7.63 7.18 -30.39
C ALA A 33 6.37 6.32 -30.53
N PHE A 34 5.20 6.94 -30.62
CA PHE A 34 3.91 6.25 -30.68
C PHE A 34 3.04 6.70 -31.86
N VAL A 35 2.53 5.72 -32.60
CA VAL A 35 1.53 5.90 -33.66
C VAL A 35 0.20 5.35 -33.16
N LEU A 36 -0.84 6.16 -33.22
CA LEU A 36 -2.18 5.82 -32.77
C LEU A 36 -3.06 5.51 -33.97
N TYR A 37 -3.89 4.50 -33.79
CA TYR A 37 -4.86 4.05 -34.78
C TYR A 37 -6.26 4.10 -34.17
N ARG A 38 -7.21 4.62 -34.95
CA ARG A 38 -8.65 4.44 -34.74
C ARG A 38 -9.16 3.50 -35.81
N GLY A 39 -9.55 2.28 -35.43
CA GLY A 39 -9.77 1.18 -36.37
C GLY A 39 -8.50 0.92 -37.18
N GLN A 40 -8.54 1.13 -38.49
CA GLN A 40 -7.36 1.02 -39.39
C GLN A 40 -6.74 2.38 -39.74
N THR A 41 -7.34 3.49 -39.29
CA THR A 41 -6.92 4.84 -39.65
C THR A 41 -5.86 5.35 -38.68
N ILE A 42 -4.71 5.75 -39.19
CA ILE A 42 -3.70 6.49 -38.42
C ILE A 42 -4.27 7.86 -38.05
N ILE A 43 -4.29 8.18 -36.76
CA ILE A 43 -4.74 9.49 -36.25
C ILE A 43 -3.59 10.37 -35.78
N THR A 44 -2.38 9.82 -35.68
CA THR A 44 -1.12 10.57 -35.47
C THR A 44 -0.16 10.34 -36.63
N PRO A 45 -0.31 11.06 -37.76
CA PRO A 45 0.53 10.86 -38.95
C PRO A 45 2.02 11.18 -38.70
N ILE A 46 2.29 11.97 -37.66
CA ILE A 46 3.63 12.15 -37.09
C ILE A 46 3.64 11.39 -35.76
N PRO A 47 4.57 10.44 -35.55
CA PRO A 47 4.68 9.71 -34.29
C PRO A 47 4.88 10.66 -33.10
N LEU A 48 4.17 10.40 -32.00
CA LEU A 48 4.27 11.18 -30.76
C LEU A 48 5.53 10.78 -29.99
N ILE A 49 6.35 11.75 -29.59
CA ILE A 49 7.63 11.54 -28.89
C ILE A 49 7.70 12.20 -27.51
N ASP A 50 6.75 13.07 -27.20
CA ASP A 50 6.81 14.00 -26.05
C ASP A 50 5.72 13.74 -25.00
N ARG A 51 4.79 12.81 -25.28
CA ARG A 51 3.62 12.54 -24.44
C ARG A 51 3.08 11.13 -24.69
N THR A 52 2.33 10.61 -23.71
CA THR A 52 1.57 9.35 -23.83
C THR A 52 0.07 9.55 -23.65
N ASN A 53 -0.44 10.67 -24.16
CA ASN A 53 -1.86 10.94 -24.29
C ASN A 53 -2.18 11.63 -25.63
N PHE A 54 -3.46 11.61 -26.02
CA PHE A 54 -3.96 12.25 -27.22
C PHE A 54 -5.46 12.55 -27.12
N VAL A 55 -5.92 13.62 -27.76
CA VAL A 55 -7.36 13.89 -27.93
C VAL A 55 -7.73 13.69 -29.38
N ASP A 56 -8.54 12.68 -29.64
CA ASP A 56 -9.13 12.45 -30.96
C ASP A 56 -10.46 13.20 -31.09
N TYR A 57 -10.49 14.16 -32.01
CA TYR A 57 -11.67 14.99 -32.29
C TYR A 57 -12.63 14.26 -33.23
N THR A 58 -13.43 13.36 -32.66
CA THR A 58 -14.42 12.56 -33.38
C THR A 58 -15.73 12.44 -32.61
N SER A 59 -16.84 12.35 -33.34
CA SER A 59 -18.16 12.05 -32.78
C SER A 59 -18.49 10.54 -32.76
N THR A 60 -17.66 9.70 -33.39
CA THR A 60 -17.87 8.25 -33.43
C THR A 60 -17.01 7.54 -32.37
N ASN A 61 -17.57 6.51 -31.75
CA ASN A 61 -16.80 5.54 -30.98
C ASN A 61 -16.22 4.49 -31.95
N ASP A 62 -14.99 4.08 -31.70
CA ASP A 62 -14.31 3.02 -32.44
C ASP A 62 -13.26 2.39 -31.50
N ILE A 63 -12.53 1.39 -31.99
CA ILE A 63 -11.43 0.75 -31.27
C ILE A 63 -10.14 1.55 -31.48
N TYR A 64 -9.39 1.74 -30.40
CA TYR A 64 -8.06 2.34 -30.45
C TYR A 64 -6.97 1.28 -30.26
N THR A 65 -5.88 1.41 -31.01
CA THR A 65 -4.64 0.66 -30.81
C THR A 65 -3.42 1.56 -30.98
N ILE A 66 -2.29 1.15 -30.43
CA ILE A 66 -1.02 1.86 -30.53
C ILE A 66 0.03 0.96 -31.16
N ARG A 67 0.90 1.54 -31.97
CA ARG A 67 2.19 0.95 -32.33
C ARG A 67 3.30 1.84 -31.82
N SER A 68 4.18 1.29 -30.99
CA SER A 68 5.42 1.97 -30.65
C SER A 68 6.38 1.92 -31.84
N THR A 69 7.30 2.87 -31.93
CA THR A 69 8.33 2.91 -32.97
C THR A 69 9.71 2.95 -32.34
N LEU A 70 10.58 2.05 -32.78
CA LEU A 70 11.97 1.96 -32.36
C LEU A 70 12.85 2.28 -33.57
N ASN A 71 13.63 3.36 -33.49
CA ASN A 71 14.47 3.84 -34.60
C ASN A 71 13.69 3.98 -35.92
N GLY A 72 12.45 4.48 -35.85
CA GLY A 72 11.57 4.66 -37.00
C GLY A 72 10.87 3.40 -37.51
N VAL A 73 11.02 2.25 -36.85
CA VAL A 73 10.35 0.99 -37.21
C VAL A 73 9.19 0.73 -36.26
N GLU A 74 7.97 0.64 -36.79
CA GLU A 74 6.78 0.29 -36.02
C GLU A 74 6.84 -1.15 -35.48
N GLN A 75 6.55 -1.29 -34.20
CA GLN A 75 6.48 -2.56 -33.49
C GLN A 75 5.10 -3.22 -33.64
N ALA A 76 4.85 -4.30 -32.92
CA ALA A 76 3.53 -4.93 -32.85
C ALA A 76 2.48 -3.96 -32.27
N TYR A 77 1.22 -4.20 -32.61
CA TYR A 77 0.10 -3.50 -31.99
C TYR A 77 0.02 -3.79 -30.49
N SER A 78 -0.40 -2.79 -29.72
CA SER A 78 -0.89 -2.96 -28.35
C SER A 78 -2.18 -3.79 -28.31
N GLU A 79 -2.64 -4.07 -27.09
CA GLU A 79 -4.04 -4.38 -26.84
C GLU A 79 -4.97 -3.29 -27.39
N SER A 80 -6.23 -3.66 -27.64
CA SER A 80 -7.26 -2.77 -28.15
C SER A 80 -8.05 -2.13 -27.01
N ALA A 81 -8.35 -0.84 -27.13
CA ALA A 81 -9.21 -0.13 -26.18
C ALA A 81 -10.53 0.28 -26.82
N MET A 82 -11.62 -0.07 -26.14
CA MET A 82 -12.97 0.44 -26.43
C MET A 82 -13.18 1.78 -25.73
N VAL A 83 -13.94 2.68 -26.37
CA VAL A 83 -14.26 3.98 -25.76
C VAL A 83 -15.21 3.80 -24.58
N TRP A 84 -14.76 4.19 -23.39
CA TRP A 84 -15.61 4.30 -22.22
C TRP A 84 -16.57 5.48 -22.38
N SER A 85 -17.84 5.26 -22.05
CA SER A 85 -18.88 6.29 -22.10
C SER A 85 -18.80 7.30 -20.97
N HIS A 86 -18.07 6.96 -19.90
CA HIS A 86 -17.87 7.80 -18.73
C HIS A 86 -16.38 7.85 -18.36
N GLN A 87 -16.00 8.86 -17.59
CA GLN A 87 -14.64 9.01 -17.04
C GLN A 87 -14.33 8.07 -15.87
N TYR A 88 -15.07 6.96 -15.79
CA TYR A 88 -14.86 5.89 -14.83
C TYR A 88 -15.19 4.56 -15.49
N LEU A 89 -14.54 3.49 -15.02
CA LEU A 89 -14.87 2.12 -15.35
C LEU A 89 -15.68 1.52 -14.20
N THR A 90 -16.86 0.97 -14.49
CA THR A 90 -17.66 0.27 -13.48
C THR A 90 -17.30 -1.20 -13.46
N ILE A 91 -16.84 -1.68 -12.31
CA ILE A 91 -16.59 -3.10 -12.05
C ILE A 91 -17.76 -3.61 -11.18
N PRO A 92 -18.63 -4.49 -11.70
CA PRO A 92 -19.71 -5.06 -10.91
C PRO A 92 -19.15 -5.97 -9.81
N LEU A 93 -19.52 -5.69 -8.56
CA LEU A 93 -19.06 -6.45 -7.40
C LEU A 93 -20.08 -7.50 -6.96
N GLN A 94 -19.61 -8.67 -6.55
CA GLN A 94 -20.43 -9.69 -5.91
C GLN A 94 -20.45 -9.45 -4.38
N ILE A 95 -21.32 -8.54 -3.93
CA ILE A 95 -21.42 -8.17 -2.51
C ILE A 95 -21.70 -9.44 -1.65
N PRO A 96 -20.86 -9.76 -0.64
CA PRO A 96 -21.13 -10.85 0.29
C PRO A 96 -22.44 -10.63 1.04
N VAL A 97 -23.16 -11.72 1.29
CA VAL A 97 -24.36 -11.68 2.14
C VAL A 97 -23.94 -11.31 3.56
N GLY A 98 -24.70 -10.41 4.20
CA GLY A 98 -24.52 -10.07 5.61
C GLY A 98 -24.76 -11.25 6.55
N GLY A 99 -24.61 -11.01 7.85
CA GLY A 99 -24.74 -12.07 8.85
C GLY A 99 -25.18 -11.57 10.22
N THR A 100 -25.11 -12.45 11.20
CA THR A 100 -25.39 -12.14 12.61
C THR A 100 -24.30 -12.76 13.47
N THR A 101 -23.67 -11.95 14.33
CA THR A 101 -22.64 -12.41 15.25
C THR A 101 -23.22 -13.20 16.43
N PRO A 102 -22.41 -13.93 17.22
CA PRO A 102 -22.90 -14.75 18.33
C PRO A 102 -23.69 -13.98 19.41
N ASP A 103 -23.47 -12.68 19.55
CA ASP A 103 -24.19 -11.77 20.45
C ASP A 103 -25.47 -11.18 19.83
N GLY A 104 -25.87 -11.64 18.63
CA GLY A 104 -27.11 -11.24 17.98
C GLY A 104 -27.03 -9.96 17.15
N VAL A 105 -25.84 -9.38 16.97
CA VAL A 105 -25.67 -8.16 16.16
C VAL A 105 -25.67 -8.51 14.67
N VAL A 106 -26.60 -7.90 13.92
CA VAL A 106 -26.67 -8.04 12.45
C VAL A 106 -25.66 -7.11 11.80
N TYR A 107 -25.00 -7.58 10.74
CA TYR A 107 -24.05 -6.79 9.95
C TYR A 107 -24.23 -6.99 8.44
N THR A 108 -23.85 -5.98 7.67
CA THR A 108 -23.76 -5.99 6.20
C THR A 108 -22.30 -5.83 5.76
N TYR A 109 -22.03 -5.75 4.44
CA TYR A 109 -20.68 -5.58 3.90
C TYR A 109 -20.55 -4.34 3.04
N ASN A 110 -19.39 -3.68 3.17
CA ASN A 110 -18.96 -2.58 2.31
C ASN A 110 -17.66 -2.95 1.61
N ALA A 111 -17.52 -2.55 0.34
CA ALA A 111 -16.22 -2.56 -0.34
C ALA A 111 -15.29 -1.58 0.40
N ASN A 112 -14.07 -2.02 0.71
CA ASN A 112 -13.15 -1.26 1.55
C ASN A 112 -11.77 -1.16 0.85
N ASP A 113 -10.67 -1.33 1.56
CA ASP A 113 -9.33 -1.22 0.99
C ASP A 113 -9.13 -2.19 -0.18
N CYS A 114 -8.39 -1.74 -1.20
CA CYS A 114 -8.00 -2.57 -2.33
C CYS A 114 -6.49 -2.48 -2.57
N SER A 115 -5.98 -3.49 -3.27
CA SER A 115 -4.64 -3.52 -3.85
C SER A 115 -4.74 -4.08 -5.27
N VAL A 116 -3.65 -4.01 -6.02
CA VAL A 116 -3.60 -4.43 -7.43
C VAL A 116 -2.39 -5.31 -7.68
N GLY A 117 -2.50 -6.19 -8.66
CA GLY A 117 -1.42 -6.99 -9.20
C GLY A 117 -1.89 -7.74 -10.44
N ASP A 118 -0.97 -8.08 -11.33
CA ASP A 118 -1.25 -8.91 -12.49
C ASP A 118 -1.30 -10.37 -12.03
N LEU A 119 -2.49 -10.91 -11.77
CA LEU A 119 -2.67 -12.20 -11.11
C LEU A 119 -2.55 -13.38 -12.08
N ASP A 120 -2.67 -13.15 -13.40
CA ASP A 120 -2.60 -14.19 -14.42
C ASP A 120 -1.52 -14.01 -15.49
N GLY A 121 -0.76 -12.92 -15.44
CA GLY A 121 0.43 -12.65 -16.25
C GLY A 121 0.12 -12.04 -17.62
N ASP A 122 -1.04 -11.41 -17.78
CA ASP A 122 -1.50 -10.83 -19.05
C ASP A 122 -1.10 -9.36 -19.24
N GLY A 123 -0.51 -8.74 -18.21
CA GLY A 123 -0.05 -7.36 -18.18
C GLY A 123 -1.14 -6.33 -17.82
N GLU A 124 -2.37 -6.75 -17.53
CA GLU A 124 -3.42 -5.95 -16.93
C GLU A 124 -3.47 -6.21 -15.42
N TYR A 125 -3.84 -5.20 -14.63
CA TYR A 125 -4.03 -5.40 -13.19
C TYR A 125 -5.42 -5.95 -12.90
N GLU A 126 -5.48 -6.95 -12.02
CA GLU A 126 -6.67 -7.26 -11.25
C GLU A 126 -6.74 -6.41 -9.98
N ILE A 127 -7.95 -6.28 -9.44
CA ILE A 127 -8.21 -5.66 -8.14
C ILE A 127 -8.43 -6.75 -7.11
N VAL A 128 -7.61 -6.76 -6.05
CA VAL A 128 -7.89 -7.52 -4.84
C VAL A 128 -8.59 -6.60 -3.84
N LEU A 129 -9.85 -6.89 -3.55
CA LEU A 129 -10.75 -6.08 -2.74
C LEU A 129 -10.98 -6.74 -1.37
N LYS A 130 -10.77 -5.98 -0.30
CA LYS A 130 -11.21 -6.35 1.05
C LYS A 130 -12.66 -5.95 1.26
N TRP A 131 -13.46 -6.88 1.76
CA TRP A 131 -14.80 -6.60 2.27
C TRP A 131 -14.76 -6.39 3.77
N ASP A 132 -15.27 -5.23 4.21
CA ASP A 132 -15.37 -4.88 5.61
C ASP A 132 -16.81 -5.05 6.09
N PRO A 133 -17.05 -5.87 7.14
CA PRO A 133 -18.36 -5.99 7.74
C PRO A 133 -18.71 -4.70 8.49
N SER A 134 -19.98 -4.29 8.50
CA SER A 134 -20.45 -3.03 9.10
C SER A 134 -20.25 -2.93 10.62
N ASN A 135 -19.80 -4.01 11.26
CA ASN A 135 -19.45 -4.10 12.68
C ASN A 135 -17.95 -4.36 12.89
N SER A 136 -17.08 -3.97 11.96
CA SER A 136 -15.64 -3.94 12.17
C SER A 136 -15.25 -3.02 13.34
N HIS A 137 -14.10 -3.27 13.96
CA HIS A 137 -13.68 -2.58 15.17
C HIS A 137 -12.26 -2.04 15.09
N ASP A 138 -12.03 -0.84 15.63
CA ASP A 138 -10.70 -0.50 16.16
C ASP A 138 -10.36 -1.43 17.34
N ASN A 139 -9.06 -1.64 17.55
CA ASN A 139 -8.53 -2.50 18.59
C ASN A 139 -8.96 -2.11 20.01
N ALA A 140 -9.22 -0.83 20.27
CA ALA A 140 -9.68 -0.34 21.57
C ALA A 140 -11.15 -0.70 21.87
N HIS A 141 -11.93 -1.06 20.85
CA HIS A 141 -13.35 -1.38 20.99
C HIS A 141 -13.58 -2.90 21.02
N SER A 142 -14.23 -3.39 22.07
CA SER A 142 -14.71 -4.77 22.17
C SER A 142 -15.94 -4.98 21.29
N GLY A 143 -16.17 -6.23 20.87
CA GLY A 143 -17.33 -6.68 20.10
C GLY A 143 -16.94 -7.73 19.07
N TYR A 144 -17.89 -8.60 18.72
CA TYR A 144 -17.70 -9.54 17.62
C TYR A 144 -17.74 -8.81 16.28
N THR A 145 -16.96 -9.29 15.32
CA THR A 145 -17.03 -8.82 13.94
C THR A 145 -17.56 -9.92 13.01
N GLY A 146 -18.14 -9.53 11.88
CA GLY A 146 -18.26 -10.43 10.74
C GLY A 146 -16.90 -10.91 10.23
N ASN A 147 -16.90 -11.90 9.34
CA ASN A 147 -15.67 -12.36 8.69
C ASN A 147 -15.14 -11.29 7.73
N VAL A 148 -13.82 -11.24 7.57
CA VAL A 148 -13.17 -10.48 6.49
C VAL A 148 -13.12 -11.36 5.25
N TYR A 149 -13.47 -10.79 4.09
CA TYR A 149 -13.27 -11.45 2.79
C TYR A 149 -12.27 -10.68 1.94
N LEU A 150 -11.49 -11.41 1.15
CA LEU A 150 -10.71 -10.86 0.04
C LEU A 150 -11.26 -11.45 -1.26
N ASP A 151 -11.61 -10.60 -2.22
CA ASP A 151 -12.00 -11.01 -3.56
C ASP A 151 -10.95 -10.55 -4.58
N ALA A 152 -10.83 -11.26 -5.69
CA ALA A 152 -10.14 -10.75 -6.88
C ALA A 152 -11.12 -10.54 -8.04
N TYR A 153 -10.97 -9.40 -8.74
CA TYR A 153 -11.75 -9.04 -9.92
C TYR A 153 -10.85 -8.58 -11.06
N LYS A 154 -11.13 -9.05 -12.28
CA LYS A 154 -10.63 -8.39 -13.51
C LYS A 154 -11.37 -7.08 -13.75
N LEU A 155 -10.76 -6.16 -14.51
CA LEU A 155 -11.36 -4.87 -14.87
C LEU A 155 -12.67 -5.02 -15.67
N ASN A 156 -12.87 -6.16 -16.33
CA ASN A 156 -14.13 -6.48 -17.03
C ASN A 156 -15.26 -6.96 -16.09
N GLY A 157 -15.05 -7.04 -14.77
CA GLY A 157 -16.04 -7.49 -13.81
C GLY A 157 -16.04 -8.99 -13.50
N THR A 158 -15.15 -9.77 -14.11
CA THR A 158 -15.02 -11.20 -13.79
C THR A 158 -14.52 -11.36 -12.36
N HIS A 159 -15.35 -11.94 -11.49
CA HIS A 159 -14.95 -12.39 -10.16
C HIS A 159 -14.12 -13.67 -10.29
N LEU A 160 -12.88 -13.67 -9.82
CA LEU A 160 -11.98 -14.82 -9.91
C LEU A 160 -12.16 -15.77 -8.74
N TRP A 161 -12.15 -15.25 -7.51
CA TRP A 161 -12.25 -16.03 -6.29
C TRP A 161 -12.58 -15.16 -5.08
N ARG A 162 -12.94 -15.83 -3.98
CA ARG A 162 -13.10 -15.25 -2.63
C ARG A 162 -12.31 -16.07 -1.61
N ILE A 163 -11.47 -15.40 -0.82
CA ILE A 163 -10.88 -15.92 0.41
C ILE A 163 -11.74 -15.46 1.58
N ASP A 164 -12.15 -16.39 2.45
CA ASP A 164 -12.85 -16.13 3.71
C ASP A 164 -11.87 -16.30 4.86
N LEU A 165 -11.42 -15.20 5.46
CA LEU A 165 -10.44 -15.25 6.56
C LEU A 165 -11.00 -15.91 7.82
N GLY A 166 -12.32 -16.08 7.90
CA GLY A 166 -12.98 -16.84 8.94
C GLY A 166 -13.05 -16.10 10.28
N LYS A 167 -13.71 -16.73 11.24
CA LYS A 167 -14.03 -16.16 12.56
C LYS A 167 -12.81 -15.82 13.42
N ASN A 168 -11.66 -16.42 13.12
CA ASN A 168 -10.44 -16.27 13.91
C ASN A 168 -9.54 -15.12 13.42
N ILE A 169 -10.00 -14.36 12.44
CA ILE A 169 -9.42 -13.08 12.02
C ILE A 169 -10.47 -11.98 12.24
N ARG A 170 -10.16 -11.04 13.15
CA ARG A 170 -11.06 -9.93 13.48
C ARG A 170 -11.05 -8.87 12.36
N ALA A 171 -12.19 -8.26 12.10
CA ALA A 171 -12.31 -7.18 11.12
C ALA A 171 -11.98 -5.81 11.75
N GLY A 172 -11.26 -4.99 11.00
CA GLY A 172 -10.86 -3.64 11.39
C GLY A 172 -9.54 -3.22 10.73
N ALA A 173 -9.27 -1.91 10.76
CA ALA A 173 -8.17 -1.30 10.02
C ALA A 173 -6.78 -1.89 10.35
N HIS A 174 -6.56 -2.30 11.60
CA HIS A 174 -5.24 -2.72 12.07
C HIS A 174 -5.03 -4.24 12.07
N TYR A 175 -6.01 -5.02 11.63
CA TYR A 175 -5.94 -6.49 11.64
C TYR A 175 -5.35 -7.05 10.34
N THR A 176 -6.17 -7.14 9.29
CA THR A 176 -5.75 -7.74 8.01
C THR A 176 -5.01 -6.72 7.18
N GLN A 177 -3.70 -6.91 7.09
CA GLN A 177 -2.83 -6.26 6.11
C GLN A 177 -2.53 -7.29 5.02
N PHE A 178 -3.03 -7.05 3.80
CA PHE A 178 -2.85 -7.96 2.68
C PHE A 178 -1.94 -7.32 1.64
N ILE A 179 -0.99 -8.11 1.15
CA ILE A 179 -0.04 -7.73 0.13
C ILE A 179 -0.39 -8.45 -1.15
N VAL A 180 -0.38 -7.71 -2.27
CA VAL A 180 -0.54 -8.24 -3.61
C VAL A 180 0.73 -7.90 -4.37
N TYR A 181 1.50 -8.91 -4.77
CA TYR A 181 2.77 -8.70 -5.46
C TYR A 181 3.27 -10.00 -6.08
N ASP A 182 3.97 -9.92 -7.21
CA ASP A 182 4.75 -11.03 -7.78
C ASP A 182 5.98 -11.26 -6.92
N LEU A 183 5.81 -12.03 -5.84
CA LEU A 183 6.86 -12.23 -4.86
C LEU A 183 7.93 -13.13 -5.47
N ASP A 184 7.58 -14.24 -6.10
CA ASP A 184 8.58 -15.18 -6.62
C ASP A 184 9.13 -14.86 -8.01
N GLY A 185 8.65 -13.83 -8.69
CA GLY A 185 9.17 -13.36 -9.96
C GLY A 185 8.79 -14.24 -11.16
N ASP A 186 7.69 -15.00 -11.08
CA ASP A 186 7.18 -15.79 -12.20
C ASP A 186 6.34 -14.96 -13.20
N GLY A 187 6.12 -13.68 -12.90
CA GLY A 187 5.34 -12.74 -13.70
C GLY A 187 3.87 -12.67 -13.29
N LYS A 188 3.46 -13.32 -12.19
CA LYS A 188 2.11 -13.28 -11.64
C LYS A 188 2.14 -12.90 -10.17
N ALA A 189 1.24 -12.02 -9.77
CA ALA A 189 1.14 -11.61 -8.38
C ALA A 189 0.53 -12.70 -7.50
N GLU A 190 1.08 -12.88 -6.30
CA GLU A 190 0.46 -13.59 -5.19
C GLU A 190 -0.34 -12.64 -4.31
N VAL A 191 -1.16 -13.22 -3.43
CA VAL A 191 -1.73 -12.52 -2.28
C VAL A 191 -1.16 -13.10 -0.99
N ALA A 192 -0.64 -12.28 -0.09
CA ALA A 192 -0.10 -12.74 1.19
C ALA A 192 -0.68 -11.96 2.37
N CYS A 193 -1.15 -12.67 3.41
CA CYS A 193 -1.66 -12.04 4.62
C CYS A 193 -1.66 -12.98 5.82
N LYS A 194 -1.92 -12.41 7.00
CA LYS A 194 -2.18 -13.17 8.23
C LYS A 194 -3.49 -13.94 8.12
N THR A 195 -3.45 -15.22 8.47
CA THR A 195 -4.59 -16.16 8.45
C THR A 195 -4.68 -16.90 9.78
N ALA A 196 -5.71 -17.71 9.95
CA ALA A 196 -5.95 -18.47 11.17
C ALA A 196 -6.66 -19.79 10.88
N ASP A 197 -6.84 -20.60 11.92
CA ASP A 197 -7.70 -21.78 11.83
C ASP A 197 -9.09 -21.40 11.31
N GLY A 198 -9.58 -22.11 10.30
CA GLY A 198 -10.89 -21.87 9.71
C GLY A 198 -10.91 -20.83 8.57
N THR A 199 -9.78 -20.21 8.23
CA THR A 199 -9.64 -19.49 6.95
C THR A 199 -9.91 -20.45 5.80
N LYS A 200 -10.69 -20.03 4.79
CA LYS A 200 -10.94 -20.77 3.55
C LYS A 200 -10.32 -20.04 2.38
N ASP A 201 -9.52 -20.76 1.60
CA ASP A 201 -8.92 -20.24 0.38
C ASP A 201 -9.94 -20.12 -0.77
N GLY A 202 -9.52 -19.60 -1.93
CA GLY A 202 -10.35 -19.45 -3.13
C GLY A 202 -10.91 -20.77 -3.70
N GLY A 203 -10.36 -21.92 -3.29
CA GLY A 203 -10.86 -23.25 -3.58
C GLY A 203 -11.77 -23.84 -2.50
N ASN A 204 -12.13 -23.06 -1.47
CA ASN A 204 -12.84 -23.49 -0.26
C ASN A 204 -12.09 -24.53 0.60
N VAL A 205 -10.78 -24.64 0.45
CA VAL A 205 -9.95 -25.50 1.32
C VAL A 205 -9.69 -24.73 2.62
N VAL A 206 -9.95 -25.40 3.75
CA VAL A 206 -9.75 -24.81 5.07
C VAL A 206 -8.29 -24.93 5.50
N ILE A 207 -7.73 -23.81 5.96
CA ILE A 207 -6.43 -23.75 6.62
C ILE A 207 -6.61 -24.09 8.11
N GLY A 208 -5.81 -25.04 8.60
CA GLY A 208 -5.82 -25.44 10.00
C GLY A 208 -7.11 -26.15 10.43
N ASN A 209 -7.60 -25.86 11.63
CA ASN A 209 -8.77 -26.53 12.21
C ASN A 209 -10.10 -25.81 11.84
N PRO A 210 -11.00 -26.43 11.05
CA PRO A 210 -12.27 -25.81 10.66
C PRO A 210 -13.22 -25.51 11.82
N ASN A 211 -13.06 -26.20 12.94
CA ASN A 211 -13.96 -26.13 14.09
C ASN A 211 -13.43 -25.23 15.21
N ALA A 212 -12.20 -24.72 15.09
CA ALA A 212 -11.63 -23.85 16.12
C ALA A 212 -12.38 -22.51 16.19
N ASP A 213 -12.64 -22.06 17.42
CA ASP A 213 -13.17 -20.74 17.72
C ASP A 213 -12.37 -20.15 18.87
N HIS A 214 -11.51 -19.19 18.54
CA HIS A 214 -10.60 -18.53 19.46
C HIS A 214 -11.10 -17.15 19.89
N ARG A 215 -12.33 -16.79 19.50
CA ARG A 215 -12.97 -15.55 19.93
C ARG A 215 -13.31 -15.64 21.40
N ASN A 216 -12.88 -14.65 22.18
CA ASN A 216 -13.35 -14.51 23.56
C ASN A 216 -14.74 -13.82 23.59
N SER A 217 -15.32 -13.68 24.79
CA SER A 217 -16.63 -13.06 24.98
C SER A 217 -16.72 -11.61 24.53
N ASN A 218 -15.57 -10.94 24.36
CA ASN A 218 -15.45 -9.57 23.89
C ASN A 218 -15.10 -9.51 22.39
N GLY A 219 -15.15 -10.63 21.68
CA GLY A 219 -14.92 -10.74 20.24
C GLY A 219 -13.45 -10.61 19.79
N TYR A 220 -12.49 -10.62 20.71
CA TYR A 220 -11.06 -10.63 20.39
C TYR A 220 -10.51 -12.05 20.21
N ILE A 221 -9.45 -12.19 19.41
CA ILE A 221 -8.75 -13.46 19.15
C ILE A 221 -7.33 -13.40 19.72
N LEU A 222 -7.23 -13.60 21.04
CA LEU A 222 -5.98 -13.45 21.81
C LEU A 222 -5.31 -14.79 22.14
N THR A 223 -5.85 -15.89 21.63
CA THR A 223 -5.32 -17.24 21.80
C THR A 223 -5.39 -17.99 20.47
N GLY A 224 -4.89 -19.23 20.46
CA GLY A 224 -4.87 -20.08 19.27
C GLY A 224 -3.73 -19.76 18.30
N PRO A 225 -3.51 -20.64 17.31
CA PRO A 225 -2.50 -20.45 16.27
C PRO A 225 -2.75 -19.19 15.44
N GLU A 226 -1.68 -18.64 14.88
CA GLU A 226 -1.72 -17.57 13.90
C GLU A 226 -0.83 -17.97 12.75
N TYR A 227 -1.28 -17.76 11.52
CA TYR A 227 -0.55 -18.20 10.34
C TYR A 227 -0.22 -17.04 9.41
N LEU A 228 0.85 -17.18 8.64
CA LEU A 228 1.13 -16.38 7.45
C LEU A 228 0.90 -17.29 6.24
N THR A 229 0.03 -16.88 5.32
CA THR A 229 -0.27 -17.66 4.12
C THR A 229 0.02 -16.84 2.86
N VAL A 230 0.67 -17.47 1.89
CA VAL A 230 0.78 -17.00 0.51
C VAL A 230 -0.26 -17.76 -0.32
N PHE A 231 -1.09 -17.02 -1.04
CA PHE A 231 -2.14 -17.49 -1.92
C PHE A 231 -1.76 -17.23 -3.37
N ASN A 232 -2.10 -18.17 -4.24
CA ASN A 232 -1.97 -18.01 -5.68
C ASN A 232 -2.91 -16.89 -6.15
N GLY A 233 -2.40 -15.87 -6.84
CA GLY A 233 -3.23 -14.74 -7.26
C GLY A 233 -4.35 -15.10 -8.21
N GLN A 234 -4.13 -16.01 -9.15
CA GLN A 234 -5.15 -16.37 -10.15
C GLN A 234 -6.34 -17.14 -9.55
N SER A 235 -6.09 -17.97 -8.54
CA SER A 235 -7.09 -18.92 -8.01
C SER A 235 -7.49 -18.69 -6.55
N GLY A 236 -6.76 -17.84 -5.83
CA GLY A 236 -6.93 -17.62 -4.40
C GLY A 236 -6.56 -18.83 -3.54
N ARG A 237 -6.00 -19.90 -4.12
CA ARG A 237 -5.65 -21.13 -3.38
C ARG A 237 -4.41 -20.93 -2.53
N ALA A 238 -4.40 -21.50 -1.33
CA ALA A 238 -3.23 -21.45 -0.46
C ALA A 238 -2.06 -22.24 -1.08
N MET A 239 -0.89 -21.61 -1.19
CA MET A 239 0.33 -22.24 -1.72
C MET A 239 1.31 -22.61 -0.62
N ALA A 240 1.44 -21.76 0.40
CA ALA A 240 2.25 -22.03 1.58
C ALA A 240 1.63 -21.37 2.80
N THR A 241 1.65 -22.08 3.91
CA THR A 241 1.21 -21.60 5.22
C THR A 241 2.29 -21.93 6.24
N THR A 242 2.66 -20.95 7.06
CA THR A 242 3.60 -21.12 8.18
C THR A 242 3.08 -20.37 9.40
N ASP A 243 3.70 -20.57 10.56
CA ASP A 243 3.38 -19.80 11.75
C ASP A 243 3.63 -18.31 11.51
N PHE A 244 2.68 -17.46 11.89
CA PHE A 244 2.82 -16.03 11.79
C PHE A 244 3.93 -15.54 12.72
N VAL A 245 4.95 -14.92 12.15
CA VAL A 245 5.96 -14.16 12.90
C VAL A 245 5.90 -12.72 12.41
N PRO A 246 5.74 -11.73 13.30
CA PRO A 246 5.90 -11.78 14.76
C PRO A 246 4.80 -12.52 15.55
N ALA A 247 5.18 -13.55 16.30
CA ALA A 247 4.25 -14.35 17.09
C ALA A 247 3.63 -13.54 18.23
N ARG A 248 2.41 -13.90 18.65
CA ARG A 248 1.69 -13.21 19.73
C ARG A 248 2.47 -13.17 21.04
N GLY A 249 3.01 -14.31 21.48
CA GLY A 249 3.52 -14.46 22.84
C GLY A 249 2.44 -14.15 23.88
N SER A 250 2.83 -13.53 25.00
CA SER A 250 1.85 -12.98 25.95
C SER A 250 1.32 -11.65 25.43
N VAL A 251 0.00 -11.44 25.52
CA VAL A 251 -0.64 -10.15 25.21
C VAL A 251 0.02 -9.01 25.98
N THR A 252 0.37 -9.23 27.25
CA THR A 252 1.04 -8.25 28.12
C THR A 252 2.42 -7.80 27.65
N SER A 253 3.11 -8.61 26.84
CA SER A 253 4.40 -8.22 26.26
C SER A 253 4.29 -7.06 25.27
N TRP A 254 3.07 -6.73 24.83
CA TRP A 254 2.76 -5.60 23.97
C TRP A 254 2.27 -4.37 24.76
N GLY A 255 2.26 -4.41 26.09
CA GLY A 255 2.02 -3.22 26.92
C GLY A 255 0.56 -2.98 27.31
N ASP A 256 -0.35 -3.89 27.01
CA ASP A 256 -1.67 -3.99 27.65
C ASP A 256 -2.09 -5.46 27.79
N ASN A 257 -3.15 -5.72 28.56
CA ASN A 257 -3.65 -7.07 28.81
C ASN A 257 -5.00 -7.37 28.13
N TYR A 258 -5.57 -6.41 27.40
CA TYR A 258 -6.92 -6.51 26.85
C TYR A 258 -6.95 -6.70 25.32
N GLY A 259 -5.80 -6.62 24.65
CA GLY A 259 -5.65 -7.04 23.26
C GLY A 259 -5.49 -5.91 22.25
N ASN A 260 -5.18 -4.69 22.69
CA ASN A 260 -5.08 -3.56 21.76
C ASN A 260 -3.75 -3.55 21.02
N ARG A 261 -2.64 -3.33 21.74
CA ARG A 261 -1.31 -3.14 21.15
C ARG A 261 -0.77 -4.39 20.47
N VAL A 262 -1.18 -5.57 20.96
CA VAL A 262 -0.76 -6.85 20.38
C VAL A 262 -1.25 -7.01 18.94
N ASP A 263 -2.44 -6.52 18.59
CA ASP A 263 -3.03 -6.74 17.27
C ASP A 263 -2.93 -5.52 16.36
N ARG A 264 -1.83 -4.76 16.52
CA ARG A 264 -1.48 -3.65 15.64
C ARG A 264 -0.55 -4.15 14.54
N PHE A 265 -1.09 -4.44 13.35
CA PHE A 265 -0.32 -4.99 12.24
C PHE A 265 -0.11 -3.96 11.13
N VAL A 266 1.03 -4.09 10.45
CA VAL A 266 1.40 -3.34 9.25
C VAL A 266 2.12 -4.30 8.30
N ALA A 267 2.02 -4.11 6.99
CA ALA A 267 2.75 -4.92 6.01
C ALA A 267 3.25 -4.06 4.83
N ALA A 268 4.28 -4.53 4.15
CA ALA A 268 4.81 -3.93 2.92
C ALA A 268 5.50 -4.97 2.05
N VAL A 269 5.88 -4.55 0.83
CA VAL A 269 6.87 -5.24 -0.01
C VAL A 269 8.12 -4.39 -0.03
N ALA A 270 9.29 -4.99 0.14
CA ALA A 270 10.58 -4.31 0.09
C ALA A 270 11.61 -5.14 -0.66
N TYR A 271 12.41 -4.51 -1.50
CA TYR A 271 13.54 -5.11 -2.20
C TYR A 271 14.78 -5.07 -1.30
N VAL A 272 14.73 -5.79 -0.18
CA VAL A 272 15.81 -5.82 0.84
C VAL A 272 17.08 -6.54 0.39
N ASP A 273 17.10 -7.09 -0.83
CA ASP A 273 18.30 -7.57 -1.52
C ASP A 273 18.69 -6.71 -2.73
N GLY A 274 17.94 -5.64 -2.98
CA GLY A 274 18.10 -4.69 -4.08
C GLY A 274 17.65 -5.20 -5.45
N ARG A 275 17.02 -6.38 -5.52
CA ARG A 275 16.73 -7.04 -6.81
C ARG A 275 15.38 -7.73 -6.89
N ARG A 276 14.94 -8.40 -5.82
CA ARG A 276 13.69 -9.16 -5.79
C ARG A 276 12.89 -8.81 -4.53
N PRO A 277 11.55 -8.86 -4.60
CA PRO A 277 10.68 -8.41 -3.52
C PRO A 277 10.64 -9.39 -2.35
N SER A 278 10.85 -8.90 -1.14
CA SER A 278 10.55 -9.60 0.11
C SER A 278 9.27 -9.06 0.72
N LEU A 279 8.49 -9.95 1.33
CA LEU A 279 7.31 -9.60 2.11
C LEU A 279 7.73 -9.14 3.51
N ILE A 280 7.29 -7.95 3.91
CA ILE A 280 7.50 -7.41 5.26
C ILE A 280 6.21 -7.55 6.07
N MET A 281 6.27 -8.28 7.19
CA MET A 281 5.17 -8.38 8.16
C MET A 281 5.58 -7.75 9.47
N GLY A 282 4.75 -6.85 10.00
CA GLY A 282 4.96 -6.15 11.24
C GLY A 282 3.87 -6.38 12.28
N ARG A 283 4.27 -6.36 13.55
CA ARG A 283 3.37 -6.36 14.72
C ARG A 283 3.87 -5.38 15.75
N GLY A 284 2.95 -4.60 16.31
CA GLY A 284 3.20 -3.59 17.33
C GLY A 284 3.98 -2.37 16.82
N TYR A 285 3.68 -1.24 17.46
CA TYR A 285 4.38 0.03 17.22
C TYR A 285 4.29 1.02 18.38
N TYR A 286 3.25 0.96 19.24
CA TYR A 286 3.13 1.81 20.44
C TYR A 286 4.12 1.49 21.55
N THR A 287 4.59 0.25 21.63
CA THR A 287 5.50 -0.26 22.68
C THR A 287 6.50 -1.20 22.02
N ARG A 288 6.35 -2.52 22.14
CA ARG A 288 7.13 -3.48 21.36
C ARG A 288 6.83 -3.30 19.87
N LEU A 289 7.88 -3.22 19.06
CA LEU A 289 7.83 -3.11 17.61
C LEU A 289 8.64 -4.26 17.02
N VAL A 290 8.00 -5.08 16.20
CA VAL A 290 8.67 -6.20 15.52
C VAL A 290 8.37 -6.14 14.03
N ARG A 291 9.42 -6.36 13.22
CA ARG A 291 9.35 -6.48 11.75
C ARG A 291 10.05 -7.74 11.31
N THR A 292 9.52 -8.38 10.28
CA THR A 292 10.09 -9.59 9.69
C THR A 292 10.08 -9.47 8.19
N ALA A 293 11.17 -9.89 7.55
CA ALA A 293 11.23 -10.07 6.10
C ALA A 293 11.12 -11.55 5.74
N TRP A 294 10.37 -11.83 4.69
CA TRP A 294 10.11 -13.16 4.16
C TRP A 294 10.32 -13.19 2.65
N ASP A 295 10.91 -14.28 2.18
CA ASP A 295 11.09 -14.55 0.76
C ASP A 295 10.12 -15.68 0.37
N TRP A 296 9.31 -15.45 -0.67
CA TRP A 296 8.55 -16.49 -1.36
C TRP A 296 9.26 -16.82 -2.65
N ARG A 297 9.88 -18.00 -2.74
CA ARG A 297 10.73 -18.38 -3.89
C ARG A 297 10.65 -19.88 -4.14
N ASN A 298 10.42 -20.29 -5.38
CA ASN A 298 10.45 -21.70 -5.78
C ASN A 298 9.55 -22.58 -4.87
N GLY A 299 8.36 -22.09 -4.53
CA GLY A 299 7.43 -22.81 -3.65
C GLY A 299 7.79 -22.81 -2.15
N ASN A 300 8.81 -22.05 -1.72
CA ASN A 300 9.25 -21.99 -0.32
C ASN A 300 9.05 -20.59 0.26
N LEU A 301 8.37 -20.52 1.41
CA LEU A 301 8.21 -19.32 2.22
C LEU A 301 9.25 -19.33 3.35
N THR A 302 10.30 -18.52 3.22
CA THR A 302 11.44 -18.52 4.15
C THR A 302 11.62 -17.17 4.82
N ARG A 303 11.76 -17.17 6.16
CA ARG A 303 12.05 -15.94 6.90
C ARG A 303 13.51 -15.53 6.72
N ARG A 304 13.74 -14.31 6.27
CA ARG A 304 15.07 -13.72 6.05
C ARG A 304 15.66 -13.18 7.35
N TRP A 305 14.90 -12.36 8.06
CA TRP A 305 15.33 -11.78 9.35
C TRP A 305 14.15 -11.40 10.24
N THR A 306 14.46 -11.05 11.49
CA THR A 306 13.50 -10.49 12.45
C THR A 306 14.18 -9.36 13.22
N PHE A 307 13.61 -8.17 13.12
CA PHE A 307 13.91 -7.05 13.99
C PHE A 307 12.91 -7.05 15.15
N ASP A 308 13.38 -6.97 16.39
CA ASP A 308 12.52 -6.95 17.59
C ASP A 308 13.07 -5.93 18.60
N SER A 309 12.27 -4.90 18.91
CA SER A 309 12.63 -3.85 19.86
C SER A 309 12.77 -4.37 21.31
N SER A 310 12.24 -5.56 21.62
CA SER A 310 12.36 -6.21 22.93
C SER A 310 13.45 -7.28 22.99
N SER A 311 14.18 -7.51 21.90
CA SER A 311 15.32 -8.44 21.90
C SER A 311 16.47 -7.93 22.78
N SER A 312 17.39 -8.83 23.15
CA SER A 312 18.60 -8.49 23.91
C SER A 312 19.66 -7.75 23.08
N THR A 313 19.40 -7.45 21.80
CA THR A 313 20.33 -6.73 20.93
C THR A 313 20.48 -5.28 21.43
N PRO A 314 21.70 -4.82 21.75
CA PRO A 314 21.92 -3.46 22.22
C PRO A 314 21.35 -2.40 21.27
N GLY A 315 20.63 -1.41 21.82
CA GLY A 315 20.02 -0.32 21.06
C GLY A 315 18.61 -0.60 20.53
N ASN A 316 18.20 -1.87 20.36
CA ASN A 316 16.87 -2.19 19.81
C ASN A 316 15.71 -1.66 20.66
N SER A 317 15.90 -1.52 21.98
CA SER A 317 14.89 -0.95 22.88
C SER A 317 14.50 0.49 22.55
N LEU A 318 15.34 1.24 21.83
CA LEU A 318 15.07 2.62 21.42
C LEU A 318 14.06 2.72 20.25
N TYR A 319 13.75 1.60 19.60
CA TYR A 319 12.76 1.51 18.52
C TYR A 319 11.36 1.25 19.04
N ALA A 320 11.23 0.96 20.34
CA ALA A 320 9.93 0.81 20.97
C ALA A 320 9.16 2.15 20.94
N GLY A 321 7.87 2.09 20.60
CA GLY A 321 7.01 3.27 20.56
C GLY A 321 7.21 4.19 19.35
N GLN A 322 8.03 3.82 18.37
CA GLN A 322 8.41 4.70 17.25
C GLN A 322 7.63 4.46 15.96
N GLY A 323 6.79 3.43 15.90
CA GLY A 323 6.09 3.10 14.66
C GLY A 323 4.77 3.86 14.52
N ASN A 324 4.29 4.02 13.28
CA ASN A 324 3.01 4.62 12.92
C ASN A 324 1.95 3.56 12.60
N HIS A 325 0.73 4.02 12.27
CA HIS A 325 -0.34 3.20 11.70
C HIS A 325 -0.05 2.66 10.29
N GLN A 326 1.06 3.10 9.70
CA GLN A 326 1.55 2.75 8.37
C GLN A 326 3.06 2.54 8.42
N MET A 327 3.61 1.92 7.37
CA MET A 327 5.04 1.92 7.07
C MET A 327 5.24 2.35 5.62
N THR A 328 6.44 2.82 5.30
CA THR A 328 6.91 2.99 3.92
C THR A 328 8.28 2.34 3.78
N VAL A 329 8.72 2.13 2.55
CA VAL A 329 9.99 1.47 2.23
C VAL A 329 10.73 2.23 1.14
N GLY A 330 12.05 2.10 1.11
CA GLY A 330 12.87 2.66 0.05
C GLY A 330 14.35 2.69 0.42
N ASP A 331 15.19 2.77 -0.61
CA ASP A 331 16.64 2.98 -0.49
C ASP A 331 16.93 4.39 0.00
N VAL A 332 17.00 4.56 1.32
CA VAL A 332 17.28 5.85 1.96
C VAL A 332 18.77 6.05 2.16
N ASP A 333 19.56 4.99 2.11
CA ASP A 333 20.98 5.02 2.41
C ASP A 333 21.91 4.97 1.18
N GLY A 334 21.36 4.68 0.01
CA GLY A 334 21.98 4.70 -1.31
C GLY A 334 22.71 3.41 -1.68
N ASP A 335 22.46 2.29 -0.99
CA ASP A 335 23.11 1.00 -1.25
C ASP A 335 22.41 0.14 -2.32
N GLY A 336 21.26 0.62 -2.82
CA GLY A 336 20.44 -0.04 -3.84
C GLY A 336 19.42 -1.04 -3.28
N LYS A 337 19.18 -1.06 -1.97
CA LYS A 337 18.21 -1.93 -1.31
C LYS A 337 17.23 -1.12 -0.49
N ASP A 338 16.07 -1.70 -0.19
CA ASP A 338 15.04 -0.99 0.55
C ASP A 338 15.19 -1.13 2.08
N GLU A 339 15.17 0.00 2.78
CA GLU A 339 14.99 0.08 4.23
C GLU A 339 13.50 0.18 4.58
N ILE A 340 13.17 -0.14 5.84
CA ILE A 340 11.80 -0.19 6.37
C ILE A 340 11.59 1.01 7.29
N CYS A 341 10.93 2.04 6.79
CA CYS A 341 10.62 3.28 7.49
C CYS A 341 9.29 3.15 8.24
N ASN A 342 9.36 3.11 9.57
CA ASN A 342 8.23 2.78 10.44
C ASN A 342 7.46 3.99 10.93
N GLY A 343 7.92 5.21 10.67
CA GLY A 343 7.55 6.42 11.43
C GLY A 343 8.81 7.07 11.98
N ALA A 344 8.89 7.26 13.29
CA ALA A 344 10.02 7.86 13.98
C ALA A 344 11.31 7.00 14.02
N SER A 345 11.36 5.91 13.25
CA SER A 345 12.50 5.00 13.17
C SER A 345 12.52 4.23 11.84
N ALA A 346 13.70 3.75 11.45
CA ALA A 346 13.88 2.88 10.29
C ALA A 346 14.68 1.61 10.65
N VAL A 347 14.33 0.49 10.02
CA VAL A 347 15.06 -0.78 10.10
C VAL A 347 15.76 -0.99 8.75
N ASP A 348 17.03 -1.35 8.82
CA ASP A 348 17.93 -1.56 7.69
C ASP A 348 17.54 -2.78 6.83
N ASP A 349 18.01 -2.86 5.58
CA ASP A 349 17.76 -3.96 4.62
C ASP A 349 18.01 -5.36 5.22
N ASN A 350 19.00 -5.42 6.11
CA ASN A 350 19.48 -6.63 6.76
C ASN A 350 18.79 -6.93 8.11
N GLY A 351 17.80 -6.15 8.51
CA GLY A 351 17.02 -6.35 9.72
C GLY A 351 17.65 -5.79 10.99
N ARG A 352 18.70 -4.97 10.88
CA ARG A 352 19.25 -4.18 12.00
C ARG A 352 18.52 -2.85 12.14
N GLY A 353 18.63 -2.21 13.30
CA GLY A 353 18.15 -0.84 13.42
C GLY A 353 19.03 0.12 12.62
N LEU A 354 18.43 0.97 11.78
CA LEU A 354 19.12 2.04 11.06
C LEU A 354 19.17 3.33 11.90
N TYR A 355 18.00 3.88 12.23
CA TYR A 355 17.89 5.05 13.11
C TYR A 355 16.59 5.05 13.93
N THR A 356 16.61 5.83 15.01
CA THR A 356 15.42 6.29 15.74
C THR A 356 15.60 7.76 16.11
N ASN A 357 14.62 8.60 15.80
CA ASN A 357 14.63 10.02 16.20
C ASN A 357 13.95 10.24 17.57
N SER A 358 13.45 9.16 18.19
CA SER A 358 12.82 9.14 19.52
C SER A 358 11.60 10.05 19.69
N LYS A 359 10.97 10.49 18.59
CA LYS A 359 9.78 11.34 18.64
C LYS A 359 8.47 10.59 18.89
N GLY A 360 8.51 9.27 18.79
CA GLY A 360 7.37 8.40 19.07
C GLY A 360 6.42 8.24 17.88
N HIS A 361 5.25 7.69 18.19
CA HIS A 361 4.22 7.33 17.23
C HIS A 361 3.52 8.52 16.57
N GLY A 362 2.99 8.30 15.36
CA GLY A 362 2.17 9.24 14.61
C GLY A 362 1.25 8.57 13.57
N ASP A 363 0.48 9.41 12.88
CA ASP A 363 -0.65 9.00 12.04
C ASP A 363 -0.45 9.23 10.54
N ALA A 364 0.57 9.98 10.14
CA ALA A 364 0.88 10.25 8.74
C ALA A 364 2.40 10.29 8.52
N LEU A 365 2.83 9.74 7.38
CA LEU A 365 4.24 9.54 7.02
C LEU A 365 4.41 9.74 5.52
N HIS A 366 5.28 10.66 5.12
CA HIS A 366 5.59 10.93 3.71
C HIS A 366 7.09 10.88 3.54
N MET A 367 7.59 9.88 2.80
CA MET A 367 9.00 9.70 2.50
C MET A 367 9.20 9.82 0.99
N THR A 368 10.02 10.78 0.58
CA THR A 368 10.39 11.03 -0.82
C THR A 368 11.52 12.06 -0.84
N ASP A 369 12.03 12.41 -2.03
CA ASP A 369 12.81 13.62 -2.24
C ASP A 369 11.91 14.86 -2.06
N ILE A 370 11.87 15.43 -0.84
CA ILE A 370 11.05 16.61 -0.49
C ILE A 370 11.85 17.88 -0.78
N ASP A 371 13.14 17.85 -0.48
CA ASP A 371 14.11 18.91 -0.75
C ASP A 371 15.10 18.48 -1.84
N PRO A 372 14.82 18.75 -3.13
CA PRO A 372 15.66 18.31 -4.24
C PRO A 372 17.04 19.00 -4.31
N ASP A 373 17.34 19.96 -3.44
CA ASP A 373 18.69 20.54 -3.28
C ASP A 373 19.50 19.84 -2.19
N ARG A 374 18.90 18.88 -1.47
CA ARG A 374 19.55 18.04 -0.47
C ARG A 374 19.69 16.61 -1.04
N PRO A 375 20.91 16.05 -1.08
CA PRO A 375 21.06 14.66 -1.48
C PRO A 375 20.40 13.70 -0.49
N GLY A 376 19.58 12.79 -1.00
CA GLY A 376 18.90 11.77 -0.21
C GLY A 376 17.39 11.91 -0.30
N GLN A 377 16.69 11.23 0.61
CA GLN A 377 15.25 11.37 0.79
C GLN A 377 14.99 11.99 2.17
N GLU A 378 13.88 12.70 2.31
CA GLU A 378 13.39 13.20 3.58
C GLU A 378 12.08 12.51 3.97
N VAL A 379 11.75 12.65 5.25
CA VAL A 379 10.52 12.15 5.83
C VAL A 379 9.79 13.29 6.54
N TRP A 380 8.61 13.64 6.03
CA TRP A 380 7.66 14.52 6.71
C TRP A 380 6.66 13.70 7.52
N GLN A 381 6.59 13.97 8.82
CA GLN A 381 5.81 13.17 9.77
C GLN A 381 5.14 14.06 10.83
N CYS A 382 3.93 13.67 11.23
CA CYS A 382 3.26 14.14 12.44
C CYS A 382 3.40 13.16 13.62
N TYR A 383 3.24 13.64 14.85
CA TYR A 383 3.41 12.85 16.07
C TYR A 383 2.25 13.07 17.06
N GLU A 384 1.84 12.01 17.76
CA GLU A 384 0.67 12.05 18.66
C GLU A 384 1.01 12.48 20.10
N ASP A 385 2.12 11.99 20.68
CA ASP A 385 2.40 12.19 22.10
C ASP A 385 3.43 13.30 22.34
N ARG A 386 2.95 14.43 22.87
CA ARG A 386 3.77 15.59 23.27
C ARG A 386 4.93 15.24 24.19
N LYS A 387 4.78 14.22 25.05
CA LYS A 387 5.87 13.79 25.94
C LYS A 387 7.05 13.20 25.16
N SER A 388 6.78 12.62 23.99
CA SER A 388 7.78 11.99 23.13
C SER A 388 8.37 12.99 22.13
N TYR A 389 7.53 13.70 21.38
CA TYR A 389 8.01 14.55 20.30
C TYR A 389 8.63 15.89 20.76
N GLY A 390 8.47 16.22 22.04
CA GLY A 390 8.99 17.45 22.64
C GLY A 390 8.32 18.67 22.01
N GLN A 391 9.11 19.62 21.49
CA GLN A 391 8.54 20.84 20.91
C GLN A 391 7.85 20.62 19.55
N HIS A 392 8.37 19.70 18.73
CA HIS A 392 8.00 19.59 17.31
C HIS A 392 7.07 18.40 17.06
N GLY A 393 5.75 18.64 16.99
CA GLY A 393 4.76 17.61 16.65
C GLY A 393 4.56 17.41 15.14
N LEU A 394 5.26 18.21 14.34
CA LEU A 394 5.53 17.96 12.92
C LEU A 394 7.02 18.16 12.70
N ALA A 395 7.68 17.26 11.96
CA ALA A 395 9.09 17.42 11.65
C ALA A 395 9.43 16.83 10.29
N LEU A 396 10.30 17.55 9.57
CA LEU A 396 11.05 17.04 8.45
C LEU A 396 12.34 16.45 8.98
N HIS A 397 12.62 15.19 8.65
CA HIS A 397 13.86 14.54 9.04
C HIS A 397 14.51 13.84 7.86
N ASP A 398 15.83 13.73 7.92
CA ASP A 398 16.62 13.00 6.93
C ASP A 398 16.27 11.50 6.97
N GLY A 399 15.96 10.92 5.81
CA GLY A 399 15.50 9.54 5.69
C GLY A 399 16.57 8.50 5.99
N LYS A 400 17.87 8.83 5.89
CA LYS A 400 18.97 7.90 6.20
C LYS A 400 19.30 7.88 7.69
N THR A 401 19.34 9.05 8.30
CA THR A 401 19.94 9.27 9.62
C THR A 401 18.91 9.55 10.71
N GLY A 402 17.68 9.88 10.34
CA GLY A 402 16.65 10.33 11.27
C GLY A 402 16.89 11.72 11.86
N GLN A 403 17.93 12.42 11.43
CA GLN A 403 18.24 13.75 11.93
C GLN A 403 17.09 14.70 11.57
N VAL A 404 16.49 15.32 12.59
CA VAL A 404 15.50 16.37 12.40
C VAL A 404 16.19 17.55 11.73
N LEU A 405 15.71 17.91 10.54
CA LEU A 405 16.20 19.05 9.76
C LEU A 405 15.54 20.34 10.29
N TRP A 406 14.23 20.30 10.43
CA TRP A 406 13.43 21.35 11.06
C TRP A 406 12.07 20.77 11.50
N GLY A 407 11.30 21.55 12.26
CA GLY A 407 9.96 21.13 12.68
C GLY A 407 9.09 22.29 13.15
N VAL A 408 7.80 22.01 13.29
CA VAL A 408 6.80 22.99 13.69
C VAL A 408 6.48 22.79 15.17
N SER A 409 6.56 23.87 15.94
CA SER A 409 6.12 23.85 17.34
C SER A 409 4.61 23.67 17.41
N THR A 410 4.16 22.60 18.05
CA THR A 410 2.72 22.30 18.20
C THR A 410 2.36 22.07 19.67
N THR A 411 1.13 21.67 19.97
CA THR A 411 0.71 21.15 21.27
C THR A 411 -0.27 20.00 21.04
N GLY A 412 -0.32 19.02 21.95
CA GLY A 412 -1.25 17.90 21.85
C GLY A 412 -0.94 16.94 20.71
N ASP A 413 -1.95 16.18 20.31
CA ASP A 413 -1.87 15.23 19.19
C ASP A 413 -1.98 15.95 17.84
N ILE A 414 -1.10 15.56 16.90
CA ILE A 414 -1.14 15.96 15.50
C ILE A 414 -1.47 14.72 14.64
N GLY A 415 -2.76 14.45 14.47
CA GLY A 415 -3.21 13.24 13.76
C GLY A 415 -3.11 13.30 12.22
N ARG A 416 -2.60 14.37 11.60
CA ARG A 416 -2.47 14.49 10.13
C ARG A 416 -1.26 15.32 9.68
N ALA A 417 -0.68 14.90 8.56
CA ALA A 417 0.36 15.58 7.80
C ALA A 417 0.20 15.30 6.31
N MET A 418 0.81 16.14 5.47
CA MET A 418 0.91 15.95 4.01
C MET A 418 2.20 16.58 3.47
N ALA A 419 2.75 15.97 2.41
CA ALA A 419 3.82 16.51 1.60
C ALA A 419 3.47 16.39 0.10
N ALA A 420 3.48 17.50 -0.63
CA ALA A 420 3.16 17.56 -2.06
C ALA A 420 3.69 18.87 -2.69
N ASP A 421 4.09 18.82 -3.96
CA ASP A 421 4.44 20.00 -4.74
C ASP A 421 3.14 20.64 -5.22
N ILE A 422 2.77 21.78 -4.64
CA ILE A 422 1.48 22.45 -4.89
C ILE A 422 1.65 23.93 -5.26
N ASP A 423 2.88 24.45 -5.14
CA ASP A 423 3.18 25.85 -5.37
C ASP A 423 4.48 26.01 -6.19
N PRO A 424 4.38 26.19 -7.52
CA PRO A 424 5.54 26.19 -8.42
C PRO A 424 6.49 27.40 -8.22
N ARG A 425 6.19 28.30 -7.27
CA ARG A 425 7.09 29.37 -6.86
C ARG A 425 8.23 28.88 -5.97
N TYR A 426 8.08 27.70 -5.37
CA TYR A 426 9.05 27.09 -4.47
C TYR A 426 9.53 25.77 -5.07
N LYS A 427 10.84 25.52 -5.01
CA LYS A 427 11.42 24.28 -5.54
C LYS A 427 11.33 23.20 -4.46
N GLY A 428 10.78 22.04 -4.80
CA GLY A 428 10.59 20.92 -3.89
C GLY A 428 9.13 20.79 -3.48
N LEU A 429 8.86 19.94 -2.49
CA LEU A 429 7.49 19.71 -2.02
C LEU A 429 7.17 20.66 -0.86
N GLU A 430 5.99 21.25 -0.88
CA GLU A 430 5.41 21.86 0.31
C GLU A 430 5.02 20.78 1.32
N VAL A 431 5.03 21.18 2.60
CA VAL A 431 4.61 20.31 3.70
C VAL A 431 3.68 21.05 4.67
N TRP A 432 2.69 20.32 5.19
CA TRP A 432 1.74 20.85 6.17
C TRP A 432 1.17 19.75 7.07
N GLY A 433 0.43 20.15 8.12
CA GLY A 433 -0.24 19.21 9.01
C GLY A 433 -1.39 19.84 9.78
N ALA A 434 -2.01 19.09 10.70
CA ALA A 434 -3.21 19.54 11.40
C ALA A 434 -3.00 20.82 12.24
N SER A 435 -1.73 21.14 12.56
CA SER A 435 -1.29 22.40 13.18
C SER A 435 -0.25 23.11 12.31
N GLY A 436 0.01 24.39 12.61
CA GLY A 436 0.97 25.22 11.85
C GLY A 436 0.37 25.86 10.60
N GLY A 437 1.21 26.29 9.66
CA GLY A 437 0.81 26.77 8.34
C GLY A 437 1.11 25.78 7.20
N LEU A 438 1.24 26.31 6.00
CA LEU A 438 1.87 25.65 4.85
C LEU A 438 3.33 26.12 4.78
N TYR A 439 4.25 25.18 4.63
CA TYR A 439 5.68 25.45 4.61
C TYR A 439 6.30 24.94 3.31
N ASP A 440 7.31 25.64 2.82
CA ASP A 440 8.20 25.07 1.80
C ASP A 440 9.09 23.96 2.40
N CYS A 441 9.84 23.26 1.55
CA CYS A 441 10.74 22.18 1.97
C CYS A 441 11.85 22.63 2.96
N LYS A 442 12.12 23.94 3.05
CA LYS A 442 13.14 24.54 3.94
C LYS A 442 12.57 24.99 5.29
N GLY A 443 11.26 24.86 5.51
CA GLY A 443 10.59 25.23 6.76
C GLY A 443 10.20 26.70 6.85
N ILE A 444 10.20 27.44 5.75
CA ILE A 444 9.67 28.79 5.69
C ILE A 444 8.16 28.70 5.51
N GLN A 445 7.41 29.35 6.39
CA GLN A 445 5.95 29.39 6.26
C GLN A 445 5.55 30.30 5.10
N ILE A 446 4.94 29.74 4.06
CA ILE A 446 4.54 30.44 2.84
C ILE A 446 3.05 30.83 2.85
N ALA A 447 2.23 30.16 3.67
CA ALA A 447 0.84 30.53 3.91
C ALA A 447 0.35 30.14 5.31
N ALA A 448 -0.69 30.82 5.78
CA ALA A 448 -1.39 30.46 7.03
C ALA A 448 -2.45 29.35 6.82
N ASN A 449 -3.09 29.35 5.65
CA ASN A 449 -4.08 28.35 5.28
C ASN A 449 -3.41 27.07 4.80
N ARG A 450 -4.08 25.93 5.01
CA ARG A 450 -3.59 24.59 4.67
C ARG A 450 -4.59 23.87 3.77
N PRO A 451 -4.14 23.13 2.75
CA PRO A 451 -5.00 22.27 1.94
C PRO A 451 -5.53 21.06 2.73
N SER A 452 -6.24 20.17 2.03
CA SER A 452 -6.63 18.87 2.59
C SER A 452 -5.40 18.07 3.05
N MET A 453 -5.55 17.18 4.03
CA MET A 453 -4.44 16.41 4.63
C MET A 453 -4.83 14.93 4.67
N ASN A 454 -4.81 14.32 3.49
CA ASN A 454 -5.13 12.91 3.31
C ASN A 454 -4.26 12.28 2.21
N PHE A 455 -4.68 12.37 0.95
CA PHE A 455 -3.94 11.85 -0.22
C PHE A 455 -3.62 12.98 -1.19
N GLY A 456 -2.45 12.87 -1.83
CA GLY A 456 -2.03 13.70 -2.95
C GLY A 456 -2.03 12.84 -4.20
N ILE A 457 -2.58 13.35 -5.29
CA ILE A 457 -2.79 12.63 -6.54
C ILE A 457 -2.33 13.52 -7.71
N TRP A 458 -1.59 12.94 -8.64
CA TRP A 458 -1.37 13.58 -9.95
C TRP A 458 -2.60 13.29 -10.80
N TRP A 459 -3.46 14.29 -10.94
CA TRP A 459 -4.76 14.17 -11.57
C TRP A 459 -4.87 15.00 -12.84
N ASP A 460 -4.33 16.21 -12.83
CA ASP A 460 -4.35 17.09 -14.00
C ASP A 460 -3.11 16.92 -14.91
N GLY A 461 -2.84 17.91 -15.76
CA GLY A 461 -1.78 17.84 -16.78
C GLY A 461 -0.51 18.61 -16.42
N ASP A 462 -0.44 19.29 -15.28
CA ASP A 462 0.78 19.92 -14.80
C ASP A 462 1.62 18.98 -13.92
N LEU A 463 2.71 19.49 -13.34
CA LEU A 463 3.65 18.67 -12.53
C LEU A 463 3.39 18.77 -11.02
N SER A 464 2.56 19.73 -10.62
CA SER A 464 2.05 19.85 -9.26
C SER A 464 1.15 18.66 -8.95
N ARG A 465 0.84 18.49 -7.67
CA ARG A 465 0.07 17.37 -7.15
C ARG A 465 -1.16 17.89 -6.43
N GLU A 466 -2.35 17.46 -6.86
CA GLU A 466 -3.64 17.82 -6.26
C GLU A 466 -3.89 17.09 -4.93
#